data_AF-A0A7S0VKP5-F1
#
_entry.id   AF-A0A7S0VKP5-F1
#
_cell.length_a   1.000
_cell.length_b   1.000
_cell.length_c   1.000
_cell.angle_alpha   90.00
_cell.angle_beta   90.00
_cell.angle_gamma   90.00
#
_symmetry.space_group_name_H-M   'P 1'
#
loop_
_entity.id
_entity.type
_entity.pdbx_description
1 polymer ?
#
loop_
_entity_poly.entity_id
_entity_poly.type
_entity_poly.pdbx_seq_one_letter_code
_entity_poly.pdbx_strand_id
1 'polypeptide(L)'
;REGNEVLIPPGVYTLDDLREMGREKAWCPYFLARRLMPFANVLVYNYQYMLDPKVSQAVSRELEKECVVVFDEAHNIDNVCIEALSVSVRQQTLDGASRNIAKLSQRVEELRSLDAERLQEEYKRLVAGLA
;
A
#
# COMPACT_ATOMS: atom_id res chain seq x y z
N ARG A 1 -6.26 -22.76 11.00
CA ARG A 1 -6.42 -22.65 12.47
C ARG A 1 -7.14 -21.34 12.70
N GLU A 2 -8.42 -21.45 13.09
CA GLU A 2 -9.39 -20.41 13.45
C GLU A 2 -9.32 -19.11 12.64
N GLY A 3 -10.21 -19.01 11.64
CA GLY A 3 -10.63 -17.74 11.08
C GLY A 3 -11.35 -16.95 12.16
N ASN A 4 -10.58 -16.25 12.99
CA ASN A 4 -11.12 -15.29 13.94
C ASN A 4 -11.72 -14.15 13.11
N GLU A 5 -13.04 -14.17 12.96
CA GLU A 5 -13.83 -12.96 12.79
C GLU A 5 -13.46 -12.05 13.96
N VAL A 6 -12.62 -11.06 13.67
CA VAL A 6 -12.27 -10.02 14.64
C VAL A 6 -13.52 -9.15 14.77
N LEU A 7 -14.45 -9.60 15.61
CA LEU A 7 -15.65 -8.87 15.99
C LEU A 7 -15.21 -7.75 16.93
N ILE A 8 -14.77 -6.64 16.34
CA ILE A 8 -14.69 -5.38 17.07
C ILE A 8 -16.13 -4.95 17.35
N PRO A 9 -16.46 -4.54 18.59
CA PRO A 9 -17.80 -4.08 18.89
C PRO A 9 -18.19 -2.91 17.98
N PRO A 10 -19.48 -2.73 17.68
CA PRO A 10 -19.93 -1.54 16.97
C PRO A 10 -19.54 -0.28 17.75
N GLY A 11 -18.94 0.68 17.06
CA GLY A 11 -18.45 1.91 17.68
C GLY A 11 -17.78 2.84 16.68
N VAL A 12 -17.50 4.05 17.14
CA VAL A 12 -16.67 5.01 16.41
C VAL A 12 -15.23 4.83 16.88
N TYR A 13 -14.32 4.60 15.93
CA TYR A 13 -12.91 4.37 16.22
C TYR A 13 -12.06 5.46 15.60
N THR A 14 -11.37 6.22 16.46
CA THR A 14 -10.30 7.12 16.04
C THR A 14 -8.99 6.35 15.87
N LEU A 15 -7.98 7.00 15.28
CA LEU A 15 -6.65 6.41 15.19
C LEU A 15 -6.05 6.09 16.56
N ASP A 16 -6.33 6.89 17.58
CA ASP A 16 -5.81 6.67 18.93
C ASP A 16 -6.49 5.47 19.59
N ASP A 17 -7.80 5.29 19.41
CA ASP A 17 -8.54 4.12 19.91
C ASP A 17 -8.00 2.83 19.29
N LEU A 18 -7.74 2.83 17.97
CA LEU A 18 -7.15 1.68 17.28
C LEU A 18 -5.72 1.39 17.75
N ARG A 19 -4.96 2.42 18.15
CA ARG A 19 -3.60 2.25 18.69
C ARG A 19 -3.63 1.68 20.10
N GLU A 20 -4.55 2.13 20.94
CA GLU A 20 -4.74 1.60 22.29
C GLU A 20 -5.18 0.13 22.22
N MET A 21 -6.19 -0.18 21.41
CA MET A 21 -6.64 -1.55 21.19
C MET A 21 -5.54 -2.45 20.61
N GLY A 22 -4.75 -1.91 19.68
CA GLY A 22 -3.59 -2.61 19.13
C GLY A 22 -2.53 -2.94 20.19
N ARG A 23 -2.31 -2.05 21.17
CA ARG A 23 -1.40 -2.32 22.30
C ARG A 23 -1.95 -3.40 23.22
N GLU A 24 -3.23 -3.33 23.59
CA GLU A 24 -3.85 -4.30 24.49
C GLU A 24 -3.90 -5.72 23.91
N LYS A 25 -4.25 -5.82 22.62
CA LYS A 25 -4.45 -7.11 21.92
C LYS A 25 -3.22 -7.58 21.13
N ALA A 26 -2.11 -6.84 21.21
CA ALA A 26 -0.90 -7.06 20.41
C ALA A 26 -1.19 -7.13 18.89
N TRP A 27 -2.12 -6.31 18.40
CA TRP A 27 -2.46 -6.18 16.99
C TRP A 27 -1.80 -4.96 16.37
N CYS A 28 -1.38 -5.07 15.11
CA CYS A 28 -0.91 -3.91 14.37
C CYS A 28 -2.10 -2.99 14.02
N PRO A 29 -2.15 -1.74 14.51
CA PRO A 29 -3.29 -0.84 14.27
C PRO A 29 -3.53 -0.57 12.78
N TYR A 30 -2.46 -0.52 11.98
CA TYR A 30 -2.55 -0.34 10.54
C TYR A 30 -3.31 -1.48 9.86
N PHE A 31 -2.93 -2.73 10.12
CA PHE A 31 -3.61 -3.89 9.55
C PHE A 31 -4.99 -4.11 10.15
N LEU A 32 -5.19 -3.72 11.42
CA LEU A 32 -6.49 -3.71 12.06
C LEU A 32 -7.46 -2.77 11.34
N ALA A 33 -7.09 -1.49 11.18
CA ALA A 33 -7.89 -0.49 10.46
C ALA A 33 -8.24 -0.98 9.05
N ARG A 34 -7.24 -1.49 8.32
CA ARG A 34 -7.42 -2.01 6.96
C ARG A 34 -8.43 -3.16 6.90
N ARG A 35 -8.37 -4.09 7.86
CA ARG A 35 -9.29 -5.23 7.93
C ARG A 35 -10.72 -4.83 8.30
N LEU A 36 -10.91 -3.69 8.96
CA LEU A 36 -12.22 -3.16 9.33
C LEU A 36 -12.90 -2.36 8.22
N MET A 37 -12.15 -1.86 7.24
CA MET A 37 -12.71 -0.99 6.19
C MET A 37 -13.93 -1.61 5.48
N PRO A 38 -13.95 -2.91 5.10
CA PRO A 38 -15.11 -3.51 4.46
C PRO A 38 -16.36 -3.60 5.35
N PHE A 39 -16.18 -3.57 6.68
CA PHE A 39 -17.27 -3.70 7.65
C PHE A 39 -17.74 -2.33 8.17
N ALA A 40 -17.06 -1.24 7.80
CA ALA A 40 -17.36 0.09 8.28
C ALA A 40 -18.47 0.73 7.45
N ASN A 41 -19.48 1.30 8.12
CA ASN A 41 -20.52 2.08 7.42
C ASN A 41 -20.07 3.49 7.06
N VAL A 42 -19.13 4.06 7.83
CA VAL A 42 -18.56 5.39 7.60
C VAL A 42 -17.05 5.29 7.74
N LEU A 43 -16.34 5.74 6.72
CA LEU A 43 -14.88 5.76 6.70
C LEU A 43 -14.41 7.19 6.45
N VAL A 44 -13.54 7.70 7.33
CA VAL A 44 -12.98 9.05 7.25
C VAL A 44 -11.48 8.93 7.01
N TYR A 45 -11.02 9.44 5.86
CA TYR A 45 -9.63 9.38 5.45
C TYR A 45 -9.30 10.47 4.43
N ASN A 46 -8.01 10.68 4.18
CA ASN A 46 -7.54 11.69 3.25
C ASN A 46 -7.85 11.30 1.79
N TYR A 47 -8.31 12.25 0.98
CA TYR A 47 -8.59 12.07 -0.45
C TYR A 47 -7.41 11.45 -1.23
N GLN A 48 -6.15 11.58 -0.77
CA GLN A 48 -4.99 10.96 -1.41
C GLN A 48 -5.12 9.44 -1.52
N TYR A 49 -5.74 8.77 -0.55
CA TYR A 49 -5.95 7.33 -0.59
C TYR A 49 -6.97 6.90 -1.66
N MET A 50 -7.76 7.83 -2.18
CA MET A 50 -8.72 7.57 -3.26
C MET A 50 -8.21 8.08 -4.61
N LEU A 51 -7.53 9.23 -4.63
CA LEU A 51 -7.12 9.91 -5.86
C LEU A 51 -5.72 9.49 -6.35
N ASP A 52 -4.78 9.14 -5.46
CA ASP A 52 -3.45 8.70 -5.89
C ASP A 52 -3.53 7.26 -6.42
N PRO A 53 -3.25 7.01 -7.71
CA PRO A 53 -3.30 5.66 -8.28
C PRO A 53 -2.34 4.67 -7.63
N LYS A 54 -1.25 5.16 -7.00
CA LYS A 54 -0.25 4.31 -6.32
C LYS A 54 -0.80 3.70 -5.03
N VAL A 55 -1.69 4.43 -4.34
CA VAL A 55 -2.21 4.02 -3.03
C VAL A 55 -3.65 3.53 -3.15
N SER A 56 -4.45 4.13 -4.02
CA SER A 56 -5.86 3.81 -4.19
C SER A 56 -6.11 2.35 -4.56
N GLN A 57 -5.25 1.70 -5.33
CA GLN A 57 -5.45 0.27 -5.64
C GLN A 57 -5.51 -0.64 -4.40
N ALA A 58 -4.83 -0.25 -3.30
CA ALA A 58 -4.83 -1.02 -2.06
C ALA A 58 -6.09 -0.80 -1.21
N VAL A 59 -6.74 0.36 -1.35
CA VAL A 59 -7.93 0.77 -0.55
C VAL A 59 -9.22 0.59 -1.33
N SER A 60 -9.24 0.92 -2.62
CA SER A 60 -10.42 0.86 -3.49
C SER A 60 -11.00 -0.54 -3.66
N ARG A 61 -10.18 -1.58 -3.48
CA ARG A 61 -10.64 -2.98 -3.53
C ARG A 61 -11.49 -3.37 -2.32
N GLU A 62 -11.30 -2.67 -1.21
CA GLU A 62 -11.98 -2.93 0.06
C GLU A 62 -13.25 -2.08 0.19
N LEU A 63 -13.42 -1.05 -0.66
CA LEU A 63 -14.60 -0.20 -0.70
C LEU A 63 -15.71 -0.86 -1.53
N GLU A 64 -16.94 -0.79 -1.01
CA GLU A 64 -18.12 -1.24 -1.74
C GLU A 64 -18.41 -0.32 -2.94
N LYS A 65 -18.90 -0.91 -4.04
CA LYS A 65 -19.25 -0.16 -5.26
C LYS A 65 -20.44 0.79 -5.03
N GLU A 66 -21.32 0.44 -4.09
CA GLU A 66 -22.50 1.21 -3.73
C GLU A 66 -22.20 2.08 -2.50
N CYS A 67 -21.32 3.07 -2.65
CA CYS A 67 -20.99 4.01 -1.58
C CYS A 67 -21.24 5.47 -1.98
N VAL A 68 -21.50 6.31 -0.98
CA VAL A 68 -21.57 7.76 -1.14
C VAL A 68 -20.25 8.35 -0.70
N VAL A 69 -19.59 9.07 -1.60
CA VAL A 69 -18.32 9.74 -1.34
C VAL A 69 -18.57 11.22 -1.10
N VAL A 70 -18.08 11.72 0.03
CA VAL A 70 -18.17 13.14 0.40
C VAL A 70 -16.76 13.70 0.47
N PHE A 71 -16.45 14.68 -0.39
CA PHE A 71 -15.23 15.46 -0.28
C PHE A 71 -15.48 16.67 0.61
N ASP A 72 -14.78 16.71 1.74
CA ASP A 72 -14.68 17.91 2.55
C ASP A 72 -13.52 18.79 2.05
N GLU A 73 -13.68 20.12 2.15
CA GLU A 73 -12.67 21.11 1.73
C GLU A 73 -12.12 20.87 0.31
N ALA A 74 -13.00 20.56 -0.65
CA ALA A 74 -12.64 20.13 -2.01
C ALA A 74 -11.93 21.18 -2.89
N HIS A 75 -11.65 22.38 -2.37
CA HIS A 75 -11.01 23.46 -3.11
C HIS A 75 -9.55 23.15 -3.51
N ASN A 76 -8.90 22.16 -2.86
CA ASN A 76 -7.51 21.76 -3.16
C ASN A 76 -7.39 20.54 -4.09
N ILE A 77 -8.50 20.01 -4.60
CA ILE A 77 -8.52 18.72 -5.30
C ILE A 77 -7.67 18.72 -6.59
N ASP A 78 -7.56 19.85 -7.26
CA ASP A 78 -6.78 20.05 -8.47
C ASP A 78 -5.28 19.90 -8.21
N ASN A 79 -4.76 20.58 -7.20
CA ASN A 79 -3.36 20.50 -6.79
C ASN A 79 -2.98 19.07 -6.42
N VAL A 80 -3.87 18.38 -5.70
CA VAL A 80 -3.67 16.99 -5.30
C VAL A 80 -3.59 16.06 -6.50
N CYS A 81 -4.50 16.23 -7.48
CA CYS A 81 -4.46 15.44 -8.71
C CYS A 81 -3.17 15.69 -9.51
N ILE A 82 -2.74 16.95 -9.59
CA ILE A 82 -1.49 17.34 -10.26
C ILE A 82 -0.31 16.65 -9.58
N GLU A 83 -0.21 16.72 -8.25
CA GLU A 83 0.87 16.09 -7.48
C GLU A 83 0.88 14.57 -7.60
N ALA A 84 -0.28 13.91 -7.47
CA ALA A 84 -0.39 12.45 -7.49
C ALA A 84 0.14 11.84 -8.81
N LEU A 85 -0.09 12.53 -9.93
CA LEU A 85 0.28 12.10 -11.27
C LEU A 85 1.61 12.69 -11.76
N SER A 86 2.20 13.63 -11.01
CA SER A 86 3.48 14.24 -11.37
C SER A 86 4.66 13.46 -10.82
N VAL A 87 5.77 13.45 -11.57
CA VAL A 87 7.06 12.92 -11.13
C VAL A 87 8.15 13.93 -11.46
N SER A 88 8.93 14.32 -10.44
CA SER A 88 10.09 15.20 -10.62
C SER A 88 11.38 14.38 -10.57
N VAL A 89 12.12 14.33 -11.67
CA VAL A 89 13.45 13.70 -11.75
C VAL A 89 14.51 14.79 -11.71
N ARG A 90 15.39 14.74 -10.71
CA ARG A 90 16.51 15.67 -10.55
C ARG A 90 17.85 14.96 -10.78
N GLN A 91 18.93 15.72 -10.98
CA GLN A 91 20.27 15.16 -11.12
C GLN A 91 20.62 14.20 -9.98
N GLN A 92 20.32 14.57 -8.73
CA GLN A 92 20.53 13.72 -7.56
C GLN A 92 19.77 12.39 -7.63
N THR A 93 18.56 12.38 -8.23
CA THR A 93 17.79 11.16 -8.48
C THR A 93 18.52 10.25 -9.46
N LEU A 94 19.10 10.81 -10.53
CA LEU A 94 19.87 10.06 -11.55
C LEU A 94 21.19 9.52 -10.99
N ASP A 95 21.89 10.32 -10.19
CA ASP A 95 23.13 9.88 -9.53
C ASP A 95 22.85 8.75 -8.54
N GLY A 96 21.74 8.84 -7.80
CA GLY A 96 21.24 7.78 -6.93
C GLY A 96 20.88 6.51 -7.71
N ALA A 97 20.16 6.64 -8.82
CA ALA A 97 19.80 5.53 -9.69
C ALA A 97 21.04 4.82 -10.25
N SER A 98 22.05 5.58 -10.68
CA SER A 98 23.31 5.04 -11.21
C SER A 98 24.06 4.20 -10.17
N ARG A 99 24.13 4.69 -8.92
CA ARG A 99 24.69 3.92 -7.79
C ARG A 99 23.87 2.66 -7.48
N ASN A 100 22.55 2.74 -7.55
CA ASN A 100 21.68 1.60 -7.29
C ASN A 100 21.81 0.52 -8.36
N ILE A 101 21.95 0.90 -9.65
CA ILE A 101 22.20 -0.03 -10.75
C ILE A 101 23.54 -0.75 -10.56
N ALA A 102 24.61 -0.04 -10.22
CA ALA A 102 25.91 -0.67 -9.96
C ALA A 102 25.83 -1.72 -8.83
N LYS A 103 25.16 -1.38 -7.73
CA LYS A 103 24.91 -2.31 -6.61
C LYS A 103 24.07 -3.52 -7.03
N LEU A 104 23.00 -3.30 -7.81
CA LEU A 104 22.14 -4.37 -8.28
C LEU A 104 22.88 -5.32 -9.21
N SER A 105 23.69 -4.80 -10.14
CA SER A 105 24.53 -5.60 -11.03
C SER A 105 25.51 -6.48 -10.26
N GLN A 106 26.19 -5.92 -9.25
CA GLN A 106 27.06 -6.71 -8.38
C GLN A 106 26.29 -7.82 -7.67
N ARG A 107 25.11 -7.51 -7.12
CA ARG A 107 24.29 -8.49 -6.40
C ARG A 107 23.78 -9.61 -7.30
N VAL A 108 23.44 -9.30 -8.55
CA VAL A 108 23.03 -10.30 -9.55
C VAL A 108 24.18 -11.25 -9.87
N GLU A 109 25.41 -10.75 -9.97
CA GLU A 109 26.59 -11.59 -10.23
C GLU A 109 26.92 -12.52 -9.05
N GLU A 110 26.82 -12.00 -7.82
CA GLU A 110 26.93 -12.82 -6.61
C GLU A 110 25.87 -13.92 -6.57
N LEU A 111 24.61 -13.61 -6.91
CA LEU A 111 23.54 -14.62 -6.90
C LEU A 111 23.69 -15.65 -8.01
N ARG A 112 24.19 -15.26 -9.20
CA ARG A 112 24.50 -16.19 -10.29
C ARG A 112 25.59 -17.18 -9.90
N SER A 113 26.62 -16.73 -9.17
CA SER A 113 27.70 -17.60 -8.72
C SER A 113 27.32 -18.51 -7.55
N LEU A 114 26.31 -18.12 -6.74
CA LEU A 114 25.89 -18.88 -5.56
C LEU A 114 24.70 -19.83 -5.81
N ASP A 115 23.73 -19.48 -6.68
CA ASP A 115 22.48 -20.23 -6.79
C ASP A 115 21.74 -19.97 -8.14
N ALA A 116 22.35 -20.40 -9.24
CA ALA A 116 21.84 -20.19 -10.61
C ALA A 116 20.47 -20.84 -10.86
N GLU A 117 20.16 -21.95 -10.17
CA GLU A 117 18.89 -22.67 -10.29
C GLU A 117 17.73 -21.86 -9.71
N ARG A 118 17.89 -21.27 -8.51
CA ARG A 118 16.85 -20.43 -7.91
C ARG A 118 16.54 -19.19 -8.75
N LEU A 119 17.55 -18.60 -9.40
CA LEU A 119 17.36 -17.46 -10.31
C LEU A 119 16.58 -17.87 -11.57
N GLN A 120 16.87 -19.06 -12.11
CA GLN A 120 16.15 -19.66 -13.24
C GLN A 120 14.69 -19.96 -12.90
N GLU A 121 14.40 -20.45 -11.70
CA GLU A 121 13.03 -20.71 -11.23
C GLU A 121 12.20 -19.43 -11.09
N GLU A 122 12.74 -18.38 -10.46
CA GLU A 122 12.05 -17.09 -10.33
C GLU A 122 11.79 -16.43 -11.70
N TYR A 123 12.75 -16.53 -12.62
CA TYR A 123 12.55 -16.08 -14.00
C TYR A 123 11.40 -16.83 -14.69
N LYS A 124 11.36 -18.16 -14.56
CA LYS A 124 10.26 -18.98 -15.10
C LYS A 124 8.91 -18.61 -14.50
N ARG A 125 8.84 -18.36 -13.18
CA ARG A 125 7.61 -17.91 -12.50
C ARG A 125 7.12 -16.57 -13.02
N LEU A 126 8.03 -15.60 -13.21
CA LEU A 126 7.69 -14.29 -13.76
C LEU A 126 7.14 -14.40 -15.19
N VAL A 127 7.79 -15.19 -16.06
CA VAL A 127 7.33 -15.40 -17.44
C VAL A 127 5.94 -16.07 -17.47
N ALA A 128 5.72 -17.08 -16.62
CA ALA A 128 4.43 -17.77 -16.55
C ALA A 128 3.31 -16.91 -15.97
N GLY A 129 3.60 -15.99 -15.04
CA GLY A 129 2.60 -15.11 -14.41
C GLY A 129 2.25 -13.84 -15.20
N LEU A 130 2.98 -13.56 -16.29
CA LEU A 130 2.70 -12.46 -17.23
C LEU A 130 1.77 -12.89 -18.39
N ALA A 131 1.48 -14.19 -18.52
CA ALA A 131 0.63 -14.77 -19.56
C ALA A 131 -0.83 -14.91 -19.12
#